data_AF-A0AAX2CP08-F1
#
_entry.id   AF-A0AAX2CP08-F1
#
_cell.length_a   1.000
_cell.length_b   1.000
_cell.length_c   1.000
_cell.angle_alpha   90.00
_cell.angle_beta   90.00
_cell.angle_gamma   90.00
#
_symmetry.space_group_name_H-M   'P 1'
#
loop_
_entity.id
_entity.type
_entity.pdbx_description
1 polymer ?
#
loop_
_entity_poly.entity_id
_entity_poly.type
_entity_poly.pdbx_seq_one_letter_code
_entity_poly.pdbx_strand_id
1 'polypeptide(L)'
;MELTGKKIKEIRLSLGLTLEAFGEKIDGANKSIVSKWERDETKPSPRRLKIINEMYRDSEVNKLQNENQKLREALERACNSLGADIDDYLQE
;
A
#
# COMPACT_ATOMS: atom_id res chain seq x y z
N MET A 1 -12.11 3.09 -9.59
CA MET A 1 -12.29 3.63 -8.24
C MET A 1 -12.19 5.14 -8.32
N GLU A 2 -13.17 5.87 -7.80
CA GLU A 2 -13.04 7.32 -7.64
C GLU A 2 -12.19 7.60 -6.40
N LEU A 3 -11.06 8.29 -6.56
CA LEU A 3 -10.16 8.63 -5.47
C LEU A 3 -10.61 9.95 -4.84
N THR A 4 -11.18 9.88 -3.64
CA THR A 4 -11.56 11.06 -2.86
C THR A 4 -10.35 11.61 -2.12
N GLY A 5 -10.40 12.90 -1.74
CA GLY A 5 -9.36 13.54 -0.93
C GLY A 5 -9.09 12.79 0.38
N LYS A 6 -10.16 12.31 1.03
CA LYS A 6 -10.03 11.43 2.21
C LYS A 6 -9.19 10.19 1.92
N LYS A 7 -9.42 9.52 0.78
CA LYS A 7 -8.66 8.32 0.40
C LYS A 7 -7.20 8.64 0.06
N ILE A 8 -6.93 9.78 -0.57
CA ILE A 8 -5.56 10.27 -0.80
C ILE A 8 -4.82 10.43 0.54
N LYS A 9 -5.49 11.03 1.53
CA LYS A 9 -4.93 11.20 2.88
C LYS A 9 -4.65 9.86 3.56
N GLU A 10 -5.59 8.92 3.48
CA GLU A 10 -5.43 7.57 4.04
C GLU A 10 -4.22 6.84 3.43
N ILE A 11 -4.06 6.89 2.10
CA ILE A 11 -2.90 6.31 1.40
C ILE A 11 -1.60 6.95 1.86
N ARG A 12 -1.55 8.28 1.97
CA ARG A 12 -0.34 8.96 2.44
C ARG A 12 0.04 8.53 3.86
N LEU A 13 -0.95 8.46 4.74
CA LEU A 13 -0.74 8.10 6.15
C LEU A 13 -0.38 6.62 6.32
N SER A 14 -0.95 5.70 5.53
CA SER A 14 -0.58 4.29 5.57
C SER A 14 0.88 4.05 5.15
N LEU A 15 1.41 4.93 4.30
CA LEU A 15 2.82 4.94 3.91
C LEU A 15 3.74 5.70 4.88
N GLY A 16 3.19 6.33 5.94
CA GLY A 16 3.96 7.11 6.91
C GLY A 16 4.59 8.40 6.36
N LEU A 17 4.02 8.96 5.28
CA LEU A 17 4.63 10.09 4.56
C LEU A 17 4.08 11.45 5.00
N THR A 18 4.96 12.47 5.02
CA THR A 18 4.57 13.88 5.11
C THR A 18 3.93 14.35 3.81
N LEU A 19 3.24 15.49 3.83
CA LEU A 19 2.64 16.08 2.62
C LEU A 19 3.71 16.35 1.55
N GLU A 20 4.86 16.87 1.97
CA GLU A 20 6.04 17.13 1.14
C GLU A 20 6.56 15.84 0.50
N ALA A 21 6.85 14.81 1.29
CA ALA A 21 7.41 13.55 0.80
C ALA A 21 6.44 12.79 -0.12
N PHE A 22 5.14 12.88 0.16
CA PHE A 22 4.10 12.31 -0.70
C PHE A 22 3.99 13.05 -2.03
N GLY A 23 4.01 14.38 -1.99
CA GLY A 23 3.98 15.21 -3.18
C GLY A 23 5.19 15.00 -4.09
N GLU A 24 6.39 14.84 -3.51
CA GLU A 24 7.61 14.53 -4.25
C GLU A 24 7.48 13.24 -5.07
N LYS A 25 6.87 12.20 -4.48
CA LYS A 25 6.58 10.92 -5.17
C LYS A 25 5.52 11.06 -6.26
N ILE A 26 4.73 12.12 -6.25
CA ILE A 26 3.64 12.38 -7.20
C ILE A 26 4.03 13.55 -8.09
N ASP A 27 5.13 13.35 -8.83
CA ASP A 27 5.61 14.30 -9.83
C ASP A 27 5.89 15.70 -9.23
N GLY A 28 6.67 15.73 -8.15
CA GLY A 28 7.14 16.96 -7.52
C GLY A 28 6.02 17.89 -7.04
N ALA A 29 4.86 17.34 -6.69
CA ALA A 29 3.73 18.15 -6.25
C ALA A 29 4.05 18.84 -4.92
N ASN A 30 3.82 20.15 -4.86
CA ASN A 30 4.02 20.89 -3.62
C ASN A 30 3.02 20.45 -2.54
N LYS A 31 3.45 20.45 -1.27
CA LYS A 31 2.61 20.12 -0.11
C LYS A 31 1.26 20.84 -0.06
N SER A 32 1.20 22.08 -0.53
CA SER A 32 -0.03 22.88 -0.55
C SER A 32 -1.05 22.29 -1.54
N ILE A 33 -0.59 21.77 -2.68
CA ILE A 33 -1.42 21.09 -3.67
C ILE A 33 -1.91 19.76 -3.09
N VAL A 34 -1.02 18.98 -2.45
CA VAL A 34 -1.41 17.73 -1.77
C VAL A 34 -2.48 18.00 -0.70
N SER A 35 -2.29 19.03 0.13
CA SER A 35 -3.26 19.43 1.14
C SER A 35 -4.62 19.84 0.56
N LYS A 36 -4.63 20.47 -0.63
CA LYS A 36 -5.88 20.79 -1.35
C LYS A 36 -6.55 19.53 -1.88
N TRP A 37 -5.80 18.57 -2.41
CA TRP A 37 -6.35 17.28 -2.82
C TRP A 37 -6.99 16.54 -1.64
N GLU A 38 -6.32 16.48 -0.49
CA GLU A 38 -6.84 15.80 0.70
C GLU A 38 -8.11 16.41 1.29
N ARG A 39 -8.39 17.67 0.95
CA ARG A 39 -9.59 18.42 1.37
C ARG A 39 -10.63 18.54 0.24
N ASP A 40 -10.43 17.81 -0.86
CA ASP A 40 -11.28 17.83 -2.05
C ASP A 40 -11.46 19.23 -2.70
N GLU A 41 -10.57 20.18 -2.41
CA GLU A 41 -10.62 21.55 -2.99
C GLU A 41 -10.17 21.56 -4.45
N THR A 42 -9.27 20.66 -4.81
CA THR A 42 -8.80 20.47 -6.19
C THR A 42 -8.61 18.99 -6.45
N LYS A 43 -8.61 18.57 -7.72
CA LYS A 43 -8.36 17.18 -8.11
C LYS A 43 -6.93 17.03 -8.67
N PRO A 44 -6.23 15.91 -8.40
CA PRO A 44 -4.98 15.61 -9.10
C PRO A 44 -5.24 15.44 -10.61
N SER A 45 -4.23 15.73 -11.43
CA SER A 45 -4.33 15.46 -12.87
C SER A 45 -4.43 13.95 -13.15
N PRO A 46 -4.95 13.52 -14.31
CA PRO A 46 -5.02 12.10 -14.66
C PRO A 46 -3.69 11.34 -14.52
N ARG A 47 -2.57 11.99 -14.90
CA ARG A 47 -1.22 11.43 -14.73
C ARG A 47 -0.88 11.21 -13.25
N ARG A 48 -1.17 12.18 -12.39
CA ARG A 48 -0.92 12.08 -10.95
C ARG A 48 -1.84 11.08 -10.26
N LEU A 49 -3.10 10.99 -10.69
CA LEU A 49 -4.03 9.96 -10.24
C LEU A 49 -3.52 8.55 -10.56
N LYS A 50 -2.91 8.34 -11.73
CA LYS A 50 -2.31 7.05 -12.08
C LYS A 50 -1.21 6.67 -11.08
N ILE A 51 -0.29 7.60 -10.79
CA ILE A 51 0.78 7.40 -9.80
C ILE A 51 0.20 7.07 -8.41
N ILE A 52 -0.80 7.83 -7.95
CA ILE A 52 -1.43 7.59 -6.64
C ILE A 52 -2.08 6.20 -6.59
N ASN A 53 -2.75 5.77 -7.66
CA ASN A 53 -3.36 4.44 -7.73
C ASN A 53 -2.31 3.32 -7.71
N GLU A 54 -1.19 3.49 -8.43
CA GLU A 54 -0.09 2.52 -8.43
C GLU A 54 0.52 2.41 -7.02
N MET A 55 0.84 3.54 -6.38
CA MET A 55 1.34 3.56 -5.01
C MET A 55 0.40 2.87 -4.02
N TYR A 56 -0.92 3.09 -4.15
CA TYR A 56 -1.91 2.41 -3.32
C TYR A 56 -1.89 0.89 -3.55
N ARG A 57 -1.91 0.47 -4.82
CA ARG A 57 -1.88 -0.94 -5.19
C ARG A 57 -0.64 -1.65 -4.64
N ASP A 58 0.52 -1.03 -4.78
CA ASP A 58 1.78 -1.57 -4.28
C ASP A 58 1.76 -1.68 -2.74
N SER A 59 1.19 -0.69 -2.05
CA SER A 59 1.05 -0.75 -0.59
C SER A 59 0.15 -1.90 -0.11
N GLU A 60 -0.95 -2.18 -0.82
CA GLU A 60 -1.86 -3.28 -0.49
C GLU A 60 -1.23 -4.64 -0.82
N VAL A 61 -0.54 -4.75 -1.97
CA VAL A 61 0.20 -5.97 -2.35
C VAL A 61 1.28 -6.30 -1.31
N ASN A 62 2.07 -5.30 -0.91
CA ASN A 62 3.10 -5.48 0.11
C ASN A 62 2.51 -5.91 1.46
N LYS A 63 1.36 -5.34 1.84
CA LYS A 63 0.65 -5.75 3.06
C LYS A 63 0.22 -7.21 3.02
N LEU A 64 -0.41 -7.64 1.92
CA LEU A 64 -0.85 -9.02 1.73
C LEU A 64 0.33 -10.00 1.65
N GLN A 65 1.44 -9.63 1.01
CA GLN A 65 2.65 -10.45 0.97
C GLN A 65 3.24 -10.64 2.38
N ASN A 66 3.29 -9.58 3.18
CA ASN A 66 3.75 -9.66 4.57
C ASN A 66 2.84 -10.55 5.44
N GLU A 67 1.53 -10.48 5.26
CA GLU A 67 0.57 -11.35 5.95
C GLU A 67 0.72 -12.81 5.53
N ASN A 68 0.84 -13.08 4.22
CA ASN A 68 1.09 -14.42 3.70
C ASN A 68 2.41 -15.01 4.21
N GLN A 69 3.47 -14.21 4.27
CA GLN A 69 4.75 -14.64 4.80
C GLN A 69 4.64 -15.10 6.26
N LYS A 70 3.97 -14.32 7.11
CA LYS A 70 3.73 -14.68 8.52
C LYS A 70 2.92 -15.98 8.66
N LEU A 71 1.92 -16.18 7.79
CA LEU A 71 1.12 -17.40 7.77
C LEU A 71 1.95 -18.62 7.37
N ARG A 72 2.79 -18.49 6.34
CA ARG A 72 3.72 -19.55 5.91
C ARG A 72 4.68 -19.95 7.02
N GLU A 73 5.29 -18.98 7.69
CA GLU A 73 6.18 -19.25 8.83
C GLU A 73 5.45 -19.92 10.01
N ALA A 74 4.19 -19.55 10.26
CA ALA A 74 3.38 -20.17 11.30
C ALA A 74 3.04 -21.63 10.96
N LEU A 75 2.70 -21.89 9.70
CA LEU A 75 2.45 -23.24 9.20
C LEU A 75 3.71 -24.10 9.27
N GLU A 76 4.86 -23.57 8.86
CA GLU A 76 6.15 -24.28 8.89
C GLU A 76 6.52 -24.71 10.31
N ARG A 77 6.35 -23.81 11.30
CA ARG A 77 6.55 -24.17 12.72
C ARG A 77 5.60 -25.28 13.18
N ALA A 78 4.34 -25.25 12.75
CA ALA A 78 3.37 -26.26 13.11
C ALA A 78 3.71 -27.63 12.48
N CYS A 79 4.01 -27.67 11.18
CA CYS A 79 4.42 -28.89 10.46
C CYS A 79 5.67 -29.52 11.10
N ASN A 80 6.71 -28.72 11.35
CA ASN A 80 7.94 -29.16 12.02
C ASN A 80 7.66 -29.76 13.41
N SER A 81 6.73 -29.18 14.19
CA SER A 81 6.35 -29.71 15.50
C SER A 81 5.63 -31.07 15.45
N LEU A 82 5.00 -31.39 14.32
CA LEU A 82 4.30 -32.64 14.07
C LEU A 82 5.17 -33.68 13.35
N GLY A 83 6.43 -33.34 13.02
CA GLY A 83 7.31 -34.19 12.23
C GLY A 83 6.84 -34.36 10.79
N ALA A 84 6.05 -33.41 10.27
CA ALA A 84 5.56 -33.38 8.91
C ALA A 84 6.31 -32.32 8.11
N ASP A 85 6.56 -32.57 6.82
CA ASP A 85 7.12 -31.58 5.91
C ASP A 85 5.99 -30.67 5.40
N ILE A 86 6.24 -29.37 5.33
CA ILE A 86 5.28 -28.40 4.79
C ILE A 86 5.10 -28.57 3.27
N ASP A 87 6.14 -29.02 2.57
CA ASP A 87 6.13 -29.19 1.11
C ASP A 87 5.16 -30.29 0.67
N ASP A 88 4.79 -31.20 1.57
CA ASP A 88 3.74 -32.21 1.33
C ASP A 88 2.34 -31.60 1.18
N TYR A 89 2.12 -30.37 1.68
CA TYR A 89 0.82 -29.71 1.76
C TYR A 89 0.73 -28.41 0.94
N LEU A 90 1.85 -27.82 0.57
CA LEU A 90 1.92 -26.66 -0.31
C LEU A 90 2.24 -27.12 -1.74
N GLN A 91 1.25 -27.70 -2.43
CA GLN A 91 1.38 -27.93 -3.88
C GLN A 91 1.21 -26.61 -4.65
N GLU A 92 2.03 -26.39 -5.68
CA GLU A 92 1.88 -25.31 -6.67
C GLU A 92 0.56 -25.40 -7.44
#